data_AF-A0A5K0V847-F1
#
_entry.id   AF-A0A5K0V847-F1
#
_cell.length_a   1.000
_cell.length_b   1.000
_cell.length_c   1.000
_cell.angle_alpha   90.00
_cell.angle_beta   90.00
_cell.angle_gamma   90.00
#
_symmetry.space_group_name_H-M   'P 1'
#
loop_
_entity.id
_entity.type
_entity.pdbx_description
1 polymer ?
#
loop_
_entity_poly.entity_id
_entity_poly.type
_entity_poly.pdbx_seq_one_letter_code
_entity_poly.pdbx_strand_id
1 'polypeptide(L)'
;RRAVLESLSRCIRPKRLWDLYAFACGPSKFKSSNPKSRLLNEYLRLLGKDRSHVSGSLWEDKTLLVANKWWRISNVNSNYTMCATYPSTLIVPSCI
;
A
#
# COMPACT_ATOMS: atom_id res chain seq x y z
N ARG A 1 -30.48 30.07 -4.44
CA ARG A 1 -29.14 29.99 -5.07
C ARG A 1 -28.00 30.32 -4.10
N ARG A 2 -28.03 31.46 -3.40
CA ARG A 2 -26.97 31.88 -2.44
C ARG A 2 -26.72 30.89 -1.29
N ALA A 3 -27.79 30.40 -0.63
CA ALA A 3 -27.68 29.43 0.46
C ALA A 3 -27.02 28.11 0.04
N VAL A 4 -27.32 27.61 -1.16
CA VAL A 4 -26.71 26.39 -1.70
C VAL A 4 -25.20 26.58 -1.92
N LEU A 5 -24.81 27.71 -2.51
CA LEU A 5 -23.40 28.04 -2.74
C LEU A 5 -22.64 28.19 -1.42
N GLU A 6 -23.24 28.83 -0.42
CA GLU A 6 -22.66 28.99 0.91
C GLU A 6 -22.46 27.63 1.60
N SER A 7 -23.47 26.76 1.59
CA SER A 7 -23.35 25.40 2.12
C SER A 7 -22.26 24.58 1.42
N LEU A 8 -22.20 24.61 0.08
CA LEU A 8 -21.15 23.92 -0.67
C LEU A 8 -19.76 24.45 -0.34
N SER A 9 -19.60 25.77 -0.23
CA SER A 9 -18.30 26.40 0.08
C SER A 9 -17.72 25.92 1.42
N ARG A 10 -18.59 25.60 2.39
CA ARG A 10 -18.21 25.04 3.70
C ARG A 10 -17.77 23.58 3.60
N CYS A 11 -18.32 22.80 2.66
CA CYS A 11 -18.03 21.38 2.50
C CYS A 11 -16.80 21.08 1.62
N ILE A 12 -16.46 21.96 0.66
CA ILE A 12 -15.36 21.72 -0.29
C ILE A 12 -13.96 21.98 0.27
N ARG A 13 -13.86 22.63 1.43
CA ARG A 13 -12.58 23.01 2.06
C ARG A 13 -12.54 22.59 3.53
N PRO A 14 -12.49 21.29 3.82
CA PRO A 14 -12.36 20.79 5.18
C PRO A 14 -11.08 21.34 5.81
N LYS A 15 -11.18 21.77 7.09
CA LYS A 15 -10.04 22.38 7.80
C LYS A 15 -9.14 21.32 8.43
N ARG A 16 -9.69 20.15 8.76
CA ARG A 16 -8.98 19.02 9.35
C ARG A 16 -9.14 17.79 8.48
N LEU A 17 -8.18 16.87 8.58
CA LEU A 17 -8.24 15.60 7.86
C LEU A 17 -9.52 14.82 8.21
N TRP A 18 -9.91 14.80 9.49
CA TRP A 18 -11.12 14.13 9.99
C TRP A 18 -12.44 14.70 9.43
N ASP A 19 -12.41 15.95 8.94
CA ASP A 19 -13.59 16.59 8.34
C ASP A 19 -13.80 16.11 6.89
N LEU A 20 -12.83 15.41 6.28
CA LEU A 20 -13.02 14.81 4.96
C LEU A 20 -14.09 13.73 5.04
N TYR A 21 -14.95 13.69 4.02
CA TYR A 21 -16.01 12.68 3.90
C TYR A 21 -15.51 11.24 4.05
N ALA A 22 -14.28 10.96 3.60
CA ALA A 22 -13.62 9.66 3.74
C ALA A 22 -13.51 9.16 5.19
N PHE A 23 -13.44 10.06 6.17
CA PHE A 23 -13.35 9.71 7.60
C PHE A 23 -14.68 9.91 8.34
N ALA A 24 -15.56 10.79 7.85
CA ALA A 24 -16.84 11.11 8.51
C ALA A 24 -18.02 10.20 8.10
N CYS A 25 -18.00 9.62 6.90
CA CYS A 25 -19.13 8.86 6.32
C CYS A 25 -19.40 7.50 6.98
N GLY A 26 -18.60 7.07 7.96
CA GLY A 26 -18.68 5.74 8.53
C GLY A 26 -18.08 4.65 7.63
N PRO A 27 -18.10 3.38 8.07
CA PRO A 27 -17.37 2.31 7.41
C PRO A 27 -17.95 1.98 6.03
N SER A 28 -17.06 1.79 5.04
CA SER A 28 -17.42 1.31 3.72
C SER A 28 -17.75 -0.18 3.75
N LYS A 29 -18.75 -0.61 2.95
CA LYS A 29 -19.03 -2.04 2.70
C LYS A 29 -17.97 -2.70 1.81
N PHE A 30 -17.12 -1.90 1.15
CA PHE A 30 -16.06 -2.40 0.30
C PHE A 30 -14.95 -3.07 1.11
N LYS A 31 -14.67 -4.34 0.82
CA LYS A 31 -13.55 -5.08 1.40
C LYS A 31 -12.38 -5.05 0.42
N SER A 32 -11.37 -4.22 0.71
CA SER A 32 -10.09 -4.28 0.00
C SER A 32 -9.15 -5.26 0.70
N SER A 33 -8.36 -6.01 -0.07
CA SER A 33 -7.24 -6.77 0.50
C SER A 33 -6.15 -5.83 1.00
N ASN A 34 -5.35 -6.30 1.96
CA ASN A 34 -4.27 -5.52 2.56
C ASN A 34 -3.36 -4.94 1.46
N PRO A 35 -3.13 -3.61 1.43
CA PRO A 35 -2.34 -2.97 0.38
C PRO A 35 -0.90 -3.50 0.32
N LYS A 36 -0.31 -3.93 1.45
CA LYS A 36 1.02 -4.56 1.48
C LYS A 36 1.01 -5.91 0.77
N SER A 37 -0.04 -6.71 0.97
CA SER A 37 -0.21 -7.99 0.28
C SER A 37 -0.42 -7.80 -1.23
N ARG A 38 -1.22 -6.79 -1.61
CA ARG A 38 -1.41 -6.43 -3.03
C ARG A 38 -0.08 -6.04 -3.69
N LEU A 39 0.72 -5.21 -3.03
CA LEU A 39 2.04 -4.82 -3.53
C LEU A 39 2.96 -6.03 -3.71
N LEU A 40 3.00 -6.93 -2.73
CA LEU A 40 3.84 -8.12 -2.78
C LEU A 40 3.43 -9.07 -3.93
N ASN A 41 2.13 -9.25 -4.13
CA ASN A 41 1.61 -10.05 -5.25
C ASN A 41 2.03 -9.45 -6.59
N GLU A 42 1.96 -8.12 -6.75
CA GLU A 42 2.45 -7.46 -7.97
C GLU A 42 3.95 -7.65 -8.17
N TYR A 43 4.75 -7.58 -7.12
CA TYR A 43 6.19 -7.85 -7.22
C TYR A 43 6.49 -9.30 -7.59
N LEU A 44 5.75 -10.26 -7.03
CA LEU A 44 5.85 -11.68 -7.40
C LEU A 44 5.51 -11.91 -8.88
N ARG A 45 4.43 -11.29 -9.35
CA ARG A 45 4.03 -11.32 -10.76
C ARG A 45 5.11 -10.77 -11.67
N LEU A 46 5.69 -9.61 -11.33
CA LEU A 46 6.79 -9.00 -12.09
C LEU A 46 8.07 -9.84 -12.10
N LEU A 47 8.35 -10.57 -11.01
CA LEU A 47 9.50 -11.46 -10.92
C LEU A 47 9.27 -12.82 -11.59
N GLY A 48 8.11 -13.05 -12.20
CA GLY A 48 7.76 -14.31 -12.84
C GLY A 48 7.51 -15.45 -11.84
N LYS A 49 7.25 -15.14 -10.58
CA LYS A 49 7.02 -16.10 -9.49
C LYS A 49 5.53 -16.33 -9.19
N ASP A 50 4.67 -16.14 -10.18
CA ASP A 50 3.21 -16.12 -10.02
C ASP A 50 2.56 -17.52 -9.84
N ARG A 51 3.26 -18.46 -9.20
CA ARG A 51 2.78 -19.84 -9.01
C ARG A 51 3.10 -20.38 -7.62
N SER A 52 2.45 -19.81 -6.61
CA SER A 52 1.80 -20.58 -5.55
C SER A 52 0.97 -19.63 -4.71
N HIS A 53 -0.24 -20.05 -4.34
CA HIS A 53 -0.98 -19.40 -3.28
C HIS A 53 -0.09 -19.32 -2.05
N VAL A 54 0.48 -18.15 -1.76
CA VAL A 54 1.18 -17.88 -0.51
C VAL A 54 0.10 -17.85 0.57
N SER A 55 -0.22 -19.04 1.08
CA SER A 55 -1.00 -19.25 2.28
C SER A 55 -0.39 -18.38 3.40
N GLY A 56 -1.24 -17.73 4.17
CA GLY A 56 -0.89 -16.69 5.16
C GLY A 56 0.03 -17.13 6.30
N SER A 57 0.63 -18.32 6.26
CA SER A 57 1.62 -18.82 7.21
C SER A 57 3.08 -18.52 6.83
N LEU A 58 3.36 -17.99 5.63
CA LEU A 58 4.72 -17.58 5.23
C LEU A 58 5.09 -16.17 5.73
N TRP A 59 4.64 -15.81 6.93
CA TRP A 59 4.91 -14.50 7.53
C TRP A 59 5.97 -14.57 8.64
N GLU A 60 6.32 -15.78 9.08
CA GLU A 60 7.30 -16.01 10.13
C GLU A 60 8.48 -16.81 9.55
N ASP A 61 9.68 -16.25 9.70
CA ASP A 61 10.98 -16.94 9.64
C ASP A 61 11.68 -17.27 8.33
N LYS A 62 11.27 -16.75 7.17
CA LYS A 62 12.19 -16.80 6.03
C LYS A 62 12.00 -15.65 5.04
N THR A 63 12.93 -14.71 5.14
CA THR A 63 13.60 -14.00 4.03
C THR A 63 14.09 -14.97 2.95
N LEU A 64 13.24 -15.87 2.45
CA LEU A 64 13.43 -16.54 1.17
C LEU A 64 13.21 -15.46 0.12
N LEU A 65 14.32 -14.77 -0.13
CA LEU A 65 14.62 -13.84 -1.19
C LEU A 65 13.76 -14.13 -2.41
N VAL A 66 12.61 -13.48 -2.46
CA VAL A 66 11.81 -13.43 -3.68
C VAL A 66 12.62 -12.56 -4.62
N ALA A 67 13.48 -13.23 -5.37
CA ALA A 67 14.41 -12.65 -6.30
C ALA A 67 14.44 -13.47 -7.59
N ASN A 68 14.71 -12.81 -8.69
CA ASN A 68 15.16 -13.43 -9.93
C ASN A 68 16.67 -13.15 -10.12
N LYS A 69 17.20 -13.46 -11.31
CA LYS A 69 18.62 -13.26 -11.62
C LYS A 69 19.10 -11.82 -11.38
N TRP A 70 18.23 -10.83 -11.59
CA TRP A 70 18.59 -9.41 -11.64
C TRP A 70 18.01 -8.57 -10.50
N TRP A 71 16.92 -9.02 -9.88
CA TRP A 71 16.11 -8.22 -8.97
C TRP A 71 15.70 -9.02 -7.74
N ARG A 72 15.67 -8.38 -6.57
CA ARG A 72 15.19 -8.94 -5.30
C ARG A 72 14.22 -7.99 -4.62
N ILE A 73 13.28 -8.53 -3.86
CA ILE A 73 12.44 -7.77 -2.94
C ILE A 73 13.23 -7.49 -1.65
N SER A 74 13.22 -6.23 -1.20
CA SER A 74 13.92 -5.75 0.00
C SER A 74 12.95 -5.08 0.97
N ASN A 75 13.14 -5.34 2.27
CA ASN A 75 12.40 -4.75 3.38
C ASN A 75 13.13 -3.56 4.04
N VAL A 76 14.16 -3.02 3.38
CA VAL A 76 14.98 -1.90 3.89
C VAL A 76 14.14 -0.66 4.25
N ASN A 77 13.03 -0.42 3.54
CA ASN A 77 12.14 0.70 3.80
C ASN A 77 10.89 0.31 4.63
N SER A 78 10.91 -0.84 5.33
CA SER A 78 9.74 -1.37 6.05
C SER A 78 9.18 -0.41 7.11
N ASN A 79 10.06 0.35 7.74
CA ASN A 79 9.76 1.36 8.75
C ASN A 79 9.84 2.80 8.19
N TYR A 80 9.89 2.97 6.87
CA TYR A 80 9.96 4.27 6.19
C TYR A 80 11.18 5.14 6.58
N THR A 81 12.22 4.53 7.14
CA THR A 81 13.45 5.21 7.59
C THR A 81 14.38 5.57 6.43
N MET A 82 14.35 4.81 5.33
CA MET A 82 15.14 5.10 4.13
C MET A 82 14.52 6.24 3.31
N CYS A 83 13.21 6.18 3.05
CA CYS A 83 12.47 7.23 2.35
C CYS A 83 10.97 7.19 2.71
N ALA A 84 10.49 8.30 3.30
CA ALA A 84 9.12 8.43 3.82
C ALA A 84 8.03 8.45 2.73
N THR A 85 8.38 8.85 1.51
CA THR A 85 7.44 8.95 0.38
C THR A 85 7.44 7.70 -0.50
N TYR A 86 8.30 6.72 -0.21
CA TYR A 86 8.40 5.45 -0.93
C TYR A 86 7.60 4.35 -0.21
N PRO A 87 7.21 3.27 -0.92
CA PRO A 87 6.50 2.15 -0.30
C PRO A 87 7.38 1.40 0.72
N SER A 88 6.74 0.63 1.60
CA SER A 88 7.43 -0.11 2.68
C SER A 88 8.37 -1.21 2.17
N THR A 89 8.20 -1.64 0.93
CA THR A 89 8.96 -2.74 0.32
C THR A 89 9.39 -2.32 -1.08
N LEU A 90 10.65 -2.57 -1.42
CA LEU A 90 11.26 -2.12 -2.67
C LEU A 90 11.78 -3.31 -3.48
N ILE A 91 11.66 -3.24 -4.80
CA ILE A 91 12.45 -4.09 -5.70
C ILE A 91 13.78 -3.38 -5.94
N VAL A 92 14.88 -4.08 -5.68
CA VAL A 92 16.25 -3.59 -5.85
C VAL A 92 17.06 -4.61 -6.64
N PRO A 93 18.17 -4.21 -7.29
CA PRO A 93 19.07 -5.16 -7.94
C PRO A 93 19.52 -6.27 -6.99
N SER A 94 19.63 -7.50 -7.49
CA SER A 94 20.01 -8.68 -6.70
C SER A 94 21.45 -8.64 -6.17
N CYS A 95 22.33 -7.86 -6.80
CA CYS A 95 23.74 -7.71 -6.45
C CYS A 95 24.03 -6.68 -5.35
N ILE A 96 23.01 -5.96 -4.88
CA ILE A 96 23.06 -5.02 -3.75
C ILE A 96 22.55 -5.75 -2.52
#